data_AF-A0A916QF51-F1
#
_entry.id   AF-A0A916QF51-F1
#
_cell.length_a   1.000
_cell.length_b   1.000
_cell.length_c   1.000
_cell.angle_alpha   90.00
_cell.angle_beta   90.00
_cell.angle_gamma   90.00
#
_symmetry.space_group_name_H-M   'P 1'
#
loop_
_entity.id
_entity.type
_entity.pdbx_description
1 polymer ?
#
loop_
_entity_poly.entity_id
_entity_poly.type
_entity_poly.pdbx_seq_one_letter_code
_entity_poly.pdbx_strand_id
1 'polypeptide(L)'
;MNNNNDELTMEEINELIEAEKNPNSILDFKDILDQVNQNLVFSSHSYRCKVVDKKRKILYDLQVHETPLDTVFSVGLMFEENKRHLVRLDFGPNIRHTNNIGTEQETVIIGSHAHFNSDSGKYSPKNVVPIADLSEFKNLYRIREVVNKFIKYTNIKIGGADDD
;
A
#
# COMPACT_ATOMS: atom_id res chain seq x y z
N MET A 1 24.42 -26.66 -1.02
CA MET A 1 23.17 -26.08 -1.57
C MET A 1 22.61 -25.21 -0.47
N ASN A 2 22.76 -23.89 -0.58
CA ASN A 2 22.28 -22.94 0.44
C ASN A 2 20.79 -22.72 0.21
N ASN A 3 19.97 -23.20 1.14
CA ASN A 3 18.57 -22.84 1.24
C ASN A 3 18.49 -21.46 1.89
N ASN A 4 18.41 -20.40 1.10
CA ASN A 4 18.08 -19.07 1.61
C ASN A 4 16.58 -19.01 1.92
N ASN A 5 16.21 -19.34 3.16
CA ASN A 5 14.92 -19.00 3.76
C ASN A 5 14.87 -17.49 4.04
N ASP A 6 14.79 -16.65 3.00
CA ASP A 6 14.67 -15.20 3.12
C ASP A 6 13.22 -14.76 3.46
N GLU A 7 12.45 -15.59 4.15
CA GLU A 7 11.07 -15.30 4.53
C GLU A 7 11.00 -14.83 5.97
N LEU A 8 10.30 -13.71 6.19
CA LEU A 8 10.04 -13.18 7.53
C LEU A 8 9.06 -14.09 8.26
N THR A 9 9.35 -14.34 9.53
CA THR A 9 8.45 -15.02 10.45
C THR A 9 7.24 -14.14 10.77
N MET A 10 6.15 -14.75 11.26
CA MET A 10 4.96 -14.01 11.71
C MET A 10 5.27 -13.05 12.87
N GLU A 11 6.25 -13.38 13.72
CA GLU A 11 6.69 -12.51 14.81
C GLU A 11 7.36 -11.24 14.26
N GLU A 12 8.33 -11.38 13.34
CA GLU A 12 8.98 -10.25 12.68
C GLU A 12 7.99 -9.37 11.90
N ILE A 13 7.00 -10.00 11.25
CA ILE A 13 5.91 -9.27 10.57
C ILE A 13 5.12 -8.42 11.57
N ASN A 14 4.75 -9.00 12.71
CA ASN A 14 4.01 -8.28 13.75
C ASN A 14 4.82 -7.12 14.33
N GLU A 15 6.11 -7.33 14.59
CA GLU A 15 7.00 -6.27 15.05
C GLU A 15 7.07 -5.10 14.06
N LEU A 16 7.12 -5.40 12.76
CA LEU A 16 7.19 -4.36 11.73
C LEU A 16 5.84 -3.63 11.56
N ILE A 17 4.72 -4.32 11.68
CA ILE A 17 3.38 -3.69 11.72
C ILE A 17 3.30 -2.73 12.91
N GLU A 18 3.69 -3.20 14.10
CA GLU A 18 3.65 -2.39 15.32
C GLU A 18 4.59 -1.19 15.23
N ALA A 19 5.77 -1.36 14.62
CA ALA A 19 6.69 -0.26 14.34
C ALA A 19 6.11 0.75 13.34
N GLU A 20 5.26 0.32 12.41
CA GLU A 20 4.58 1.24 11.48
C GLU A 20 3.36 1.94 12.08
N LYS A 21 2.68 1.29 13.02
CA LYS A 21 1.65 1.92 13.86
C LYS A 21 2.27 2.94 14.82
N ASN A 22 3.47 2.64 15.32
CA ASN A 22 4.19 3.43 16.31
C ASN A 22 5.59 3.86 15.83
N PRO A 23 5.70 4.64 14.75
CA PRO A 23 6.99 4.99 14.18
C PRO A 23 7.75 5.97 15.08
N ASN A 24 9.05 5.70 15.26
CA ASN A 24 9.96 6.59 16.00
C ASN A 24 10.18 7.96 15.33
N SER A 25 9.79 8.09 14.05
CA SER A 25 9.82 9.34 13.29
C SER A 25 8.61 9.41 12.37
N ILE A 26 7.87 10.50 12.48
CA ILE A 26 6.75 10.79 11.55
C ILE A 26 7.32 11.57 10.37
N LEU A 27 6.93 11.19 9.16
CA LEU A 27 7.32 11.90 7.93
C LEU A 27 6.79 13.33 7.94
N ASP A 28 7.61 14.27 7.48
CA ASP A 28 7.20 15.67 7.37
C ASP A 28 6.24 15.87 6.19
N PHE A 29 5.28 16.79 6.34
CA PHE A 29 4.27 17.02 5.31
C PHE A 29 4.88 17.59 4.03
N LYS A 30 5.80 18.54 4.17
CA LYS A 30 6.46 19.19 3.04
C LYS A 30 7.37 18.20 2.32
N ASP A 31 8.12 17.38 3.06
CA ASP A 31 8.96 16.34 2.47
C ASP A 31 8.15 15.31 1.67
N ILE A 32 6.95 14.93 2.13
CA ILE A 32 6.04 14.07 1.36
C ILE A 32 5.55 14.82 0.12
N LEU A 33 5.09 16.07 0.27
CA LEU A 33 4.55 16.86 -0.83
C LEU A 33 5.59 17.05 -1.94
N ASP A 34 6.83 17.38 -1.59
CA ASP A 34 7.92 17.57 -2.55
C ASP A 34 8.21 16.26 -3.32
N GLN A 35 8.14 15.10 -2.67
CA GLN A 35 8.26 13.80 -3.33
C GLN A 35 7.05 13.46 -4.22
N VAL A 36 5.83 13.76 -3.76
CA VAL A 36 4.61 13.57 -4.57
C VAL A 36 4.66 14.45 -5.82
N ASN A 37 5.06 15.71 -5.70
CA ASN A 37 5.23 16.63 -6.83
C ASN A 37 6.19 16.08 -7.89
N GLN A 38 7.24 15.36 -7.48
CA GLN A 38 8.28 14.84 -8.36
C GLN A 38 7.92 13.48 -8.98
N ASN A 39 7.17 12.66 -8.25
CA ASN A 39 7.04 11.22 -8.55
C ASN A 39 5.62 10.76 -8.89
N LEU A 40 4.59 11.61 -8.75
CA LEU A 40 3.21 11.21 -9.02
C LEU A 40 2.98 11.03 -10.53
N VAL A 41 2.54 9.84 -10.92
CA VAL A 41 2.19 9.50 -12.30
C VAL A 41 0.74 9.07 -12.36
N PHE A 42 -0.04 9.66 -13.27
CA PHE A 42 -1.39 9.20 -13.58
C PHE A 42 -1.38 8.39 -14.88
N SER A 43 -1.90 7.16 -14.84
CA SER A 43 -2.03 6.29 -16.01
C SER A 43 -3.15 5.27 -15.78
N SER A 44 -3.93 4.96 -16.82
CA SER A 44 -4.97 3.92 -16.76
C SER A 44 -5.90 4.07 -15.53
N HIS A 45 -6.45 5.27 -15.33
CA HIS A 45 -7.35 5.60 -14.21
C HIS A 45 -6.73 5.38 -12.81
N SER A 46 -5.40 5.40 -12.74
CA SER A 46 -4.68 5.11 -11.52
C SER A 46 -3.53 6.10 -11.30
N TYR A 47 -3.45 6.66 -10.10
CA TYR A 47 -2.28 7.41 -9.65
C TYR A 47 -1.27 6.46 -9.02
N ARG A 48 0.02 6.65 -9.31
CA ARG A 48 1.13 5.93 -8.69
C ARG A 48 2.14 6.91 -8.14
N CYS A 49 2.62 6.69 -6.93
CA CYS A 49 3.60 7.55 -6.29
C CYS A 49 4.52 6.73 -5.40
N LYS A 50 5.80 7.13 -5.31
CA LYS A 50 6.75 6.56 -4.38
C LYS A 50 7.21 7.61 -3.38
N VAL A 51 7.21 7.24 -2.10
CA VAL A 51 7.70 8.08 -1.00
C VAL A 51 8.74 7.31 -0.21
N VAL A 52 9.90 7.92 0.01
CA VAL A 52 11.04 7.34 0.71
C VAL A 52 11.16 7.96 2.10
N ASP A 53 11.11 7.12 3.13
CA ASP A 53 11.57 7.48 4.48
C ASP A 53 13.05 7.14 4.60
N LYS A 54 13.90 8.15 4.42
CA LYS A 54 15.36 8.00 4.50
C LYS A 54 15.85 7.63 5.90
N LYS A 55 15.13 8.02 6.96
CA LYS A 55 15.54 7.75 8.34
C LYS A 55 15.30 6.29 8.70
N ARG A 56 14.13 5.77 8.35
CA ARG A 56 13.73 4.38 8.61
C ARG A 56 14.13 3.43 7.48
N LYS A 57 14.64 3.95 6.36
CA LYS A 57 15.03 3.23 5.14
C LYS A 57 13.85 2.43 4.55
N ILE A 58 12.71 3.07 4.43
CA ILE A 58 11.46 2.46 3.96
C ILE A 58 11.04 3.11 2.65
N LEU A 59 10.65 2.30 1.67
CA LEU A 59 9.99 2.74 0.46
C LEU A 59 8.49 2.44 0.56
N TYR A 60 7.68 3.49 0.46
CA TYR A 60 6.24 3.43 0.34
C TYR A 60 5.86 3.53 -1.14
N ASP A 61 5.29 2.45 -1.70
CA ASP A 61 4.80 2.39 -3.08
C ASP A 61 3.27 2.51 -3.08
N LEU A 62 2.77 3.64 -3.54
CA LEU A 62 1.37 4.02 -3.46
C LEU A 62 0.70 3.88 -4.82
N GLN A 63 -0.50 3.29 -4.80
CA GLN A 63 -1.36 3.16 -5.96
C GLN A 63 -2.78 3.56 -5.59
N VAL A 64 -3.32 4.59 -6.23
CA VAL A 64 -4.70 5.04 -6.05
C VAL A 64 -5.47 4.72 -7.31
N HIS A 65 -6.46 3.84 -7.21
CA HIS A 65 -7.33 3.45 -8.29
C HIS A 65 -8.67 4.19 -8.17
N GLU A 66 -8.97 5.03 -9.14
CA GLU A 66 -10.28 5.68 -9.22
C GLU A 66 -11.20 4.82 -10.08
N THR A 67 -12.27 4.29 -9.49
CA THR A 67 -13.36 3.64 -10.22
C THR A 67 -14.60 4.54 -10.19
N PRO A 68 -15.56 4.36 -11.11
CA PRO A 68 -16.79 5.15 -11.11
C PRO A 68 -17.63 5.05 -9.82
N LEU A 69 -17.48 3.96 -9.07
CA LEU A 69 -18.26 3.70 -7.86
C LEU A 69 -17.48 3.98 -6.59
N ASP A 70 -16.20 3.64 -6.56
CA ASP A 70 -15.35 3.74 -5.37
C ASP A 70 -13.91 4.16 -5.72
N THR A 71 -13.23 4.81 -4.78
CA THR A 71 -11.78 4.97 -4.83
C THR A 71 -11.14 3.89 -3.98
N VAL A 72 -10.31 3.05 -4.61
CA VAL A 72 -9.51 2.04 -3.93
C VAL A 72 -8.09 2.55 -3.78
N PHE A 73 -7.55 2.47 -2.56
CA PHE A 73 -6.19 2.89 -2.28
C PHE A 73 -5.37 1.69 -1.84
N SER A 74 -4.25 1.46 -2.51
CA SER A 74 -3.27 0.44 -2.17
C SER A 74 -1.96 1.11 -1.79
N VAL A 75 -1.37 0.73 -0.66
CA VAL A 75 -0.01 1.13 -0.31
C VAL A 75 0.84 -0.05 0.11
N GLY A 76 1.92 -0.26 -0.62
CA GLY A 76 2.94 -1.26 -0.31
C GLY A 76 4.07 -0.64 0.49
N LEU A 77 4.40 -1.27 1.62
CA LEU A 77 5.69 -1.12 2.30
C LEU A 77 6.66 -2.13 1.69
N MET A 78 7.75 -1.63 1.12
CA MET A 78 8.77 -2.45 0.48
C MET A 78 10.15 -2.13 1.04
N PHE A 79 10.92 -3.19 1.34
CA PHE A 79 12.36 -3.04 1.56
C PHE A 79 13.07 -2.90 0.23
N GLU A 80 13.87 -1.85 0.08
CA GLU A 80 14.52 -1.54 -1.20
C GLU A 80 15.51 -2.62 -1.64
N GLU A 81 16.11 -3.32 -0.68
CA GLU A 81 17.21 -4.29 -0.88
C GLU A 81 16.75 -5.58 -1.57
N ASN A 82 15.59 -6.12 -1.20
CA ASN A 82 15.09 -7.41 -1.70
C ASN A 82 13.77 -7.29 -2.48
N LYS A 83 13.22 -6.08 -2.62
CA LYS A 83 11.94 -5.78 -3.30
C LYS A 83 10.75 -6.60 -2.78
N ARG A 84 10.84 -7.14 -1.57
CA ARG A 84 9.73 -7.87 -0.93
C ARG A 84 8.77 -6.86 -0.32
N HIS A 85 7.48 -7.05 -0.62
CA HIS A 85 6.41 -6.34 0.06
C HIS A 85 6.21 -6.96 1.42
N LEU A 86 6.50 -6.19 2.47
CA LEU A 86 6.25 -6.63 3.83
C LEU A 86 4.75 -6.59 4.12
N VAL A 87 4.17 -5.43 3.84
CA VAL A 87 2.75 -5.15 4.04
C VAL A 87 2.24 -4.44 2.80
N ARG A 88 1.19 -4.96 2.18
CA ARG A 88 0.36 -4.18 1.25
C ARG A 88 -0.98 -3.93 1.90
N LEU A 89 -1.33 -2.67 2.08
CA LEU A 89 -2.59 -2.25 2.64
C LEU A 89 -3.54 -1.84 1.52
N ASP A 90 -4.67 -2.51 1.42
CA ASP A 90 -5.73 -2.20 0.47
C ASP A 90 -6.92 -1.59 1.23
N PHE A 91 -7.40 -0.44 0.79
CA PHE A 91 -8.47 0.33 1.43
C PHE A 91 -9.62 0.60 0.49
N GLY A 92 -10.82 0.22 0.92
CA GLY A 92 -12.06 0.44 0.20
C GLY A 92 -13.20 -0.36 0.84
N PRO A 93 -14.45 0.13 0.79
CA PRO A 93 -15.58 -0.49 1.49
C PRO A 93 -15.97 -1.85 0.90
N ASN A 94 -15.73 -2.05 -0.40
CA ASN A 94 -16.21 -3.21 -1.16
C ASN A 94 -15.09 -4.14 -1.65
N ILE A 95 -13.87 -4.00 -1.11
CA ILE A 95 -12.77 -4.91 -1.47
C ILE A 95 -13.01 -6.26 -0.82
N ARG A 96 -13.02 -7.32 -1.61
CA ARG A 96 -13.27 -8.69 -1.14
C ARG A 96 -12.05 -9.55 -1.37
N HIS A 97 -11.63 -10.25 -0.33
CA HIS A 97 -10.56 -11.24 -0.41
C HIS A 97 -11.00 -12.54 0.28
N THR A 98 -10.56 -13.68 -0.25
CA THR A 98 -10.83 -14.99 0.38
C THR A 98 -9.52 -15.62 0.80
N ASN A 99 -9.35 -15.86 2.09
CA ASN A 99 -8.23 -16.60 2.66
C ASN A 99 -8.48 -18.11 2.58
N ASN A 100 -7.39 -18.88 2.46
CA ASN A 100 -7.40 -20.36 2.45
C ASN A 100 -8.46 -20.98 1.52
N ILE A 101 -8.60 -20.44 0.31
CA ILE A 101 -9.58 -20.88 -0.69
C ILE A 101 -9.50 -22.40 -0.89
N GLY A 102 -10.64 -23.08 -0.81
CA GLY A 102 -10.75 -24.52 -1.02
C GLY A 102 -10.31 -25.39 0.16
N THR A 103 -10.13 -24.80 1.35
CA THR A 103 -9.82 -25.52 2.60
C THR A 103 -10.97 -25.39 3.60
N GLU A 104 -10.96 -26.22 4.65
CA GLU A 104 -11.92 -26.13 5.76
C GLU A 104 -11.81 -24.82 6.56
N GLN A 105 -10.72 -24.05 6.40
CA GLN A 105 -10.47 -22.76 7.05
C GLN A 105 -10.68 -21.57 6.11
N GLU A 106 -11.45 -21.75 5.02
CA GLU A 106 -11.78 -20.68 4.09
C GLU A 106 -12.54 -19.54 4.81
N THR A 107 -12.06 -18.32 4.65
CA THR A 107 -12.68 -17.12 5.26
C THR A 107 -12.73 -15.97 4.27
N VAL A 108 -13.87 -15.27 4.22
CA VAL A 108 -14.07 -14.10 3.35
C VAL A 108 -13.89 -12.83 4.16
N ILE A 109 -12.94 -12.00 3.73
CA ILE A 109 -12.69 -10.66 4.27
C ILE A 109 -13.32 -9.63 3.32
N ILE A 110 -14.11 -8.72 3.88
CA ILE A 110 -14.75 -7.61 3.16
C ILE A 110 -14.29 -6.30 3.79
N GLY A 111 -13.90 -5.34 2.95
CA GLY A 111 -13.40 -4.05 3.37
C GLY A 111 -11.87 -3.98 3.36
N SER A 112 -11.34 -2.97 4.03
CA SER A 112 -9.90 -2.72 4.10
C SER A 112 -9.14 -3.87 4.77
N HIS A 113 -7.99 -4.23 4.22
CA HIS A 113 -7.17 -5.34 4.73
C HIS A 113 -5.69 -5.20 4.38
N ALA A 114 -4.85 -5.91 5.12
CA ALA A 114 -3.43 -6.05 4.86
C ALA A 114 -3.11 -7.41 4.25
N HIS A 115 -2.34 -7.41 3.18
CA HIS A 115 -1.54 -8.55 2.77
C HIS A 115 -0.20 -8.52 3.51
N PHE A 116 0.14 -9.62 4.18
CA PHE A 116 1.43 -9.81 4.82
C PHE A 116 2.25 -10.83 4.07
N ASN A 117 3.56 -10.57 3.94
CA ASN A 117 4.52 -11.46 3.28
C ASN A 117 3.99 -12.01 1.94
N SER A 118 3.33 -11.15 1.16
CA SER A 118 2.72 -11.60 -0.08
C SER A 118 3.80 -11.69 -1.14
N ASP A 119 3.98 -12.89 -1.70
CA ASP A 119 4.75 -13.07 -2.91
C ASP A 119 4.31 -12.07 -3.99
N SER A 120 5.28 -11.59 -4.77
CA SER A 120 5.04 -10.76 -5.95
C SER A 120 4.26 -11.50 -7.04
N GLY A 121 4.14 -12.83 -6.94
CA GLY A 121 3.33 -13.66 -7.80
C GLY A 121 1.85 -13.23 -7.82
N LYS A 122 1.28 -13.14 -9.02
CA LYS A 122 -0.14 -12.84 -9.23
C LYS A 122 -1.05 -13.97 -8.71
N TYR A 123 -0.54 -15.20 -8.63
CA TYR A 123 -1.32 -16.42 -8.34
C TYR A 123 -0.93 -17.12 -7.04
N SER A 124 0.02 -16.58 -6.27
CA SER A 124 0.36 -17.14 -4.96
C SER A 124 -0.83 -16.96 -4.01
N PRO A 125 -1.15 -17.95 -3.15
CA PRO A 125 -2.12 -17.77 -2.08
C PRO A 125 -1.69 -16.60 -1.19
N LYS A 126 -2.53 -15.58 -1.07
CA LYS A 126 -2.28 -14.43 -0.19
C LYS A 126 -3.27 -14.54 0.94
N ASN A 127 -2.79 -14.63 2.17
CA ASN A 127 -3.65 -14.51 3.33
C ASN A 127 -3.63 -13.05 3.80
N VAL A 128 -4.80 -12.52 4.13
CA VAL A 128 -4.98 -11.12 4.52
C VAL A 128 -5.62 -11.02 5.90
N VAL A 129 -5.36 -9.90 6.56
CA VAL A 129 -5.97 -9.59 7.86
C VAL A 129 -6.80 -8.32 7.70
N PRO A 130 -8.03 -8.27 8.23
CA PRO A 130 -8.85 -7.06 8.19
C PRO A 130 -8.18 -5.92 8.96
N ILE A 131 -8.31 -4.70 8.44
CA ILE A 131 -7.85 -3.47 9.09
C ILE A 131 -9.04 -2.57 9.35
N ALA A 132 -9.19 -2.14 10.59
CA ALA A 132 -10.28 -1.29 11.02
C ALA A 132 -10.15 0.13 10.43
N ASP A 133 -8.97 0.74 10.54
CA ASP A 133 -8.74 2.10 10.03
C ASP A 133 -7.27 2.32 9.62
N LEU A 134 -7.06 3.08 8.55
CA LEU A 134 -5.75 3.56 8.13
C LEU A 134 -5.12 4.50 9.16
N SER A 135 -5.92 5.21 9.96
CA SER A 135 -5.41 6.16 10.97
C SER A 135 -4.46 5.52 11.99
N GLU A 136 -4.52 4.20 12.17
CA GLU A 136 -3.57 3.43 12.98
C GLU A 136 -2.14 3.50 12.44
N PHE A 137 -1.95 3.68 11.12
CA PHE A 137 -0.64 3.72 10.47
C PHE A 137 -0.24 5.16 10.15
N LYS A 138 0.44 5.82 11.11
CA LYS A 138 0.66 7.28 11.10
C LYS A 138 1.29 7.81 9.80
N ASN A 139 2.35 7.17 9.30
CA ASN A 139 3.01 7.63 8.08
C ASN A 139 2.18 7.34 6.82
N LEU A 140 1.56 6.16 6.74
CA LEU A 140 0.69 5.79 5.61
C LEU A 140 -0.53 6.71 5.51
N TYR A 141 -1.17 7.00 6.65
CA TYR A 141 -2.27 7.95 6.74
C TYR A 141 -1.84 9.33 6.24
N ARG A 142 -0.69 9.83 6.70
CA ARG A 142 -0.17 11.14 6.30
C ARG A 142 0.18 11.20 4.81
N ILE A 143 0.78 10.14 4.25
CA ILE A 143 1.07 10.09 2.82
C ILE A 143 -0.22 10.09 2.00
N ARG A 144 -1.22 9.27 2.37
CA ARG A 144 -2.54 9.28 1.70
C ARG A 144 -3.16 10.67 1.73
N GLU A 145 -3.13 11.35 2.87
CA GLU A 145 -3.68 12.71 3.01
C GLU A 145 -2.98 13.71 2.08
N VAL A 146 -1.65 13.66 1.99
CA VAL A 146 -0.89 14.54 1.08
C VAL A 146 -1.20 14.24 -0.37
N VAL A 147 -1.19 12.96 -0.77
CA VAL A 147 -1.50 12.52 -2.14
C VAL A 147 -2.92 12.92 -2.54
N ASN A 148 -3.92 12.67 -1.69
CA ASN A 148 -5.30 13.06 -1.94
C ASN A 148 -5.46 14.58 -2.06
N LYS A 149 -4.79 15.35 -1.20
CA LYS A 149 -4.81 16.82 -1.29
C LYS A 149 -4.16 17.30 -2.59
N PHE A 150 -3.05 16.68 -2.99
CA PHE A 150 -2.38 17.03 -4.23
C PHE A 150 -3.22 16.69 -5.46
N ILE A 151 -3.81 15.50 -5.54
CA ILE A 151 -4.71 15.09 -6.63
C ILE A 151 -5.89 16.07 -6.73
N LYS A 152 -6.55 16.37 -5.60
CA LYS A 152 -7.66 17.34 -5.54
C LYS A 152 -7.24 18.74 -6.00
N TYR A 153 -6.06 19.19 -5.58
CA TYR A 153 -5.54 20.52 -5.93
C TYR A 153 -5.19 20.62 -7.42
N THR A 154 -4.51 19.61 -7.95
CA THR A 154 -3.97 19.65 -9.31
C THR A 154 -4.99 19.25 -10.37
N ASN A 155 -6.08 18.58 -9.99
CA ASN A 155 -7.15 18.16 -10.89
C ASN A 155 -6.60 17.43 -12.14
N ILE A 156 -5.47 16.72 -12.00
CA ILE A 156 -4.73 16.07 -13.09
C ILE A 156 -5.57 14.93 -13.65
N LYS A 157 -6.54 15.28 -14.49
CA LYS A 157 -7.02 14.44 -15.58
C LYS A 157 -6.02 14.66 -16.69
N ILE A 158 -4.92 13.90 -16.72
CA ILE A 158 -4.06 13.92 -17.91
C ILE A 158 -4.97 13.56 -19.08
N GLY A 159 -5.13 14.50 -20.00
CA GLY A 159 -5.96 14.34 -21.18
C GLY A 159 -5.60 13.06 -21.91
N GLY A 160 -6.56 12.16 -22.02
CA GLY A 160 -6.67 11.35 -23.23
C GLY A 160 -7.06 12.33 -24.33
N ALA A 161 -6.13 12.52 -25.27
CA ALA A 161 -6.47 13.07 -26.56
C ALA A 161 -7.64 12.28 -27.15
N ASP A 162 -8.59 13.04 -27.69
CA ASP A 162 -9.55 12.73 -28.74
C ASP A 162 -9.52 11.28 -29.28
N ASP A 163 -10.64 10.58 -29.11
CA ASP A 163 -11.14 9.70 -30.15
C ASP A 163 -12.53 10.24 -30.54
N ASP A 164 -12.60 10.72 -31.79
CA ASP A 164 -13.82 11.08 -32.53
C ASP A 164 -14.87 9.93 -32.56
#